data_AF-F1D931-F1
#
_entry.id   AF-F1D931-F1
#
_cell.length_a   1.000
_cell.length_b   1.000
_cell.length_c   1.000
_cell.angle_alpha   90.00
_cell.angle_beta   90.00
_cell.angle_gamma   90.00
#
_symmetry.space_group_name_H-M   'P 1'
#
loop_
_entity.id
_entity.type
_entity.pdbx_description
1 polymer ?
#
loop_
_entity_poly.entity_id
_entity_poly.type
_entity_poly.pdbx_seq_one_letter_code
_entity_poly.pdbx_strand_id
1 'polypeptide(L)'
;RPLGGLALSALFGLLCFLAAYKDQGTVFNWLLSVAGLATIFSWFNIALCHFRFRQAMYAQGRSLEELSFTSITGIFGSIYAMGFLLVVLGIQFWTALFPIGSKNASAEHFFQNYLGAVVILVFYVGHKLYTRNWKICKRLNEIDIDTGRRQLDLDLLRAELEEKKILNKQKPLYKRIWNYWF
;
A
#
# COMPACT_ATOMS: atom_id res chain seq x y z
N ARG A 1 -20.01 -3.96 16.92
CA ARG A 1 -19.53 -5.30 16.50
C ARG A 1 -19.73 -5.42 14.99
N PRO A 2 -18.70 -5.68 14.16
CA PRO A 2 -18.78 -5.61 12.70
C PRO A 2 -19.40 -6.88 12.09
N LEU A 3 -20.63 -7.22 12.45
CA LEU A 3 -21.29 -8.47 12.03
C LEU A 3 -21.48 -8.55 10.50
N GLY A 4 -21.84 -7.44 9.85
CA GLY A 4 -21.99 -7.39 8.39
C GLY A 4 -20.67 -7.62 7.65
N GLY A 5 -19.56 -7.05 8.14
CA GLY A 5 -18.24 -7.27 7.56
C GLY A 5 -17.77 -8.73 7.71
N LEU A 6 -18.06 -9.33 8.86
CA LEU A 6 -17.77 -10.76 9.09
C LEU A 6 -18.58 -11.64 8.15
N ALA A 7 -19.89 -11.37 7.98
CA ALA A 7 -20.75 -12.10 7.06
C ALA A 7 -20.26 -11.99 5.60
N LEU A 8 -19.89 -10.78 5.17
CA LEU A 8 -19.35 -10.57 3.82
C LEU A 8 -18.02 -11.32 3.62
N SER A 9 -17.11 -11.26 4.59
CA SER A 9 -15.86 -12.01 4.55
C SER A 9 -16.10 -13.52 4.50
N ALA A 10 -17.09 -14.03 5.23
CA ALA A 10 -17.46 -15.44 5.21
C ALA A 10 -18.02 -15.85 3.84
N LEU A 11 -18.83 -15.01 3.20
CA LEU A 11 -19.35 -15.24 1.85
C LEU A 11 -18.22 -15.35 0.83
N PHE A 12 -17.23 -14.44 0.85
CA PHE A 12 -16.04 -14.56 0.00
C PHE A 12 -15.19 -15.78 0.39
N GLY A 13 -15.18 -16.17 1.65
CA GLY A 13 -14.53 -17.40 2.12
C GLY A 13 -15.07 -18.67 1.48
N LEU A 14 -16.35 -18.70 1.07
CA LEU A 14 -16.95 -19.83 0.35
C LEU A 14 -16.28 -20.09 -1.01
N LEU A 15 -15.51 -19.13 -1.55
CA LEU A 15 -14.67 -19.36 -2.74
C LEU A 15 -13.62 -20.46 -2.50
N CYS A 16 -13.36 -20.87 -1.25
CA CYS A 16 -12.50 -22.03 -0.97
C CYS A 16 -13.02 -23.34 -1.60
N PHE A 17 -14.33 -23.48 -1.82
CA PHE A 17 -14.92 -24.66 -2.46
C PHE A 17 -14.51 -24.82 -3.93
N LEU A 18 -13.93 -23.78 -4.55
CA LEU A 18 -13.33 -23.86 -5.89
C LEU A 18 -12.15 -24.85 -5.95
N ALA A 19 -11.58 -25.25 -4.80
CA ALA A 19 -10.60 -26.32 -4.73
C ALA A 19 -11.16 -27.69 -5.16
N ALA A 20 -12.49 -27.89 -5.16
CA ALA A 20 -13.10 -29.12 -5.65
C ALA A 20 -13.42 -29.10 -7.17
N TYR A 21 -13.10 -28.00 -7.86
CA TYR A 21 -13.40 -27.84 -9.29
C TYR A 21 -12.37 -28.52 -10.19
N LYS A 22 -12.80 -29.00 -11.37
CA LYS A 22 -11.93 -29.72 -12.32
C LYS A 22 -10.73 -28.90 -12.78
N ASP A 23 -10.92 -27.59 -13.04
CA ASP A 23 -9.85 -26.67 -13.42
C ASP A 23 -9.44 -25.74 -12.27
N GLN A 24 -9.35 -26.28 -11.05
CA GLN A 24 -9.00 -25.52 -9.84
C GLN A 24 -7.72 -24.68 -10.00
N GLY A 25 -6.71 -25.19 -10.70
CA GLY A 25 -5.43 -24.49 -10.88
C GLY A 25 -5.57 -23.22 -11.71
N THR A 26 -6.39 -23.26 -12.76
CA THR A 26 -6.69 -22.09 -13.57
C THR A 26 -7.39 -21.05 -12.71
N VAL A 27 -8.52 -21.40 -12.09
CA VAL A 27 -9.30 -20.45 -11.27
C VAL A 27 -8.49 -19.87 -10.12
N PHE A 28 -7.67 -20.70 -9.46
CA PHE A 28 -6.77 -20.26 -8.41
C PHE A 28 -5.77 -19.22 -8.93
N ASN A 29 -5.15 -19.44 -10.10
CA ASN A 29 -4.23 -18.47 -10.71
C ASN A 29 -4.92 -17.13 -10.98
N TRP A 30 -6.16 -17.14 -11.50
CA TRP A 30 -6.94 -15.91 -11.69
C TRP A 30 -7.14 -15.15 -10.37
N LEU A 31 -7.55 -15.84 -9.30
CA LEU A 31 -7.75 -15.23 -7.98
C LEU A 31 -6.43 -14.71 -7.37
N LEU A 32 -5.35 -15.49 -7.52
CA LEU A 32 -4.03 -15.13 -7.02
C LEU A 32 -3.49 -13.89 -7.73
N SER A 33 -3.62 -13.81 -9.05
CA SER A 33 -3.20 -12.63 -9.84
C SER A 33 -3.97 -11.37 -9.45
N VAL A 34 -5.29 -11.49 -9.19
CA VAL A 34 -6.10 -10.36 -8.69
C VAL A 34 -5.63 -9.90 -7.32
N ALA A 35 -5.44 -10.82 -6.37
CA ALA A 35 -5.00 -10.49 -5.01
C ALA A 35 -3.57 -9.91 -4.97
N GLY A 36 -2.65 -10.47 -5.77
CA GLY A 36 -1.27 -10.01 -5.87
C GLY A 36 -1.17 -8.59 -6.42
N LEU A 37 -1.85 -8.30 -7.54
CA LEU A 37 -1.87 -6.96 -8.13
C LEU A 37 -2.56 -5.96 -7.21
N ALA A 38 -3.69 -6.32 -6.59
CA ALA A 38 -4.36 -5.45 -5.61
C ALA A 38 -3.45 -5.07 -4.45
N THR A 39 -2.62 -6.00 -3.98
CA THR A 39 -1.62 -5.73 -2.95
C THR A 39 -0.57 -4.73 -3.43
N ILE A 40 0.00 -4.92 -4.62
CA ILE A 40 0.98 -3.99 -5.21
C ILE A 40 0.40 -2.56 -5.31
N PHE A 41 -0.81 -2.42 -5.86
CA PHE A 41 -1.48 -1.11 -5.96
C PHE A 41 -1.77 -0.51 -4.59
N SER A 42 -2.14 -1.31 -3.59
CA SER A 42 -2.40 -0.83 -2.23
C SER A 42 -1.13 -0.26 -1.60
N TRP A 43 0.00 -0.97 -1.68
CA TRP A 43 1.29 -0.48 -1.17
C TRP A 43 1.78 0.75 -1.92
N PHE A 44 1.58 0.80 -3.24
CA PHE A 44 1.91 1.98 -4.04
C PHE A 44 1.11 3.20 -3.59
N ASN A 45 -0.20 3.06 -3.37
CA ASN A 45 -1.06 4.13 -2.87
C ASN A 45 -0.67 4.57 -1.46
N ILE A 46 -0.32 3.63 -0.56
CA ILE A 46 0.17 3.98 0.79
C ILE A 46 1.45 4.81 0.69
N ALA A 47 2.41 4.40 -0.14
CA ALA A 47 3.67 5.13 -0.33
C ALA A 47 3.42 6.51 -0.95
N LEU A 48 2.53 6.63 -1.93
CA LEU A 48 2.12 7.89 -2.53
C LEU A 48 1.44 8.82 -1.52
N CYS A 49 0.52 8.29 -0.70
CA CYS A 49 -0.14 9.04 0.36
C CYS A 49 0.89 9.57 1.38
N HIS A 50 1.83 8.75 1.83
CA HIS A 50 2.90 9.18 2.74
C HIS A 50 3.80 10.25 2.10
N PHE A 51 4.18 10.08 0.83
CA PHE A 51 4.96 11.07 0.08
C PHE A 51 4.24 12.43 0.02
N ARG A 52 2.96 12.43 -0.41
CA ARG A 52 2.16 13.65 -0.52
C ARG A 52 1.86 14.29 0.83
N PHE A 53 1.63 13.49 1.86
CA PHE A 53 1.42 13.96 3.22
C PHE A 53 2.63 14.77 3.71
N ARG A 54 3.84 14.26 3.48
CA ARG A 54 5.09 14.96 3.83
C ARG A 54 5.28 16.24 3.03
N GLN A 55 4.92 16.24 1.75
CA GLN A 55 4.94 17.46 0.93
C GLN A 55 3.91 18.49 1.38
N ALA A 56 2.73 18.06 1.81
CA ALA A 56 1.68 18.95 2.31
C ALA A 56 2.09 19.61 3.63
N MET A 57 2.66 18.85 4.56
CA MET A 57 3.25 19.38 5.80
C MET A 57 4.28 20.48 5.52
N TYR A 58 5.20 20.22 4.59
CA TYR A 58 6.21 21.20 4.20
C TYR A 58 5.60 22.45 3.56
N ALA A 59 4.65 22.28 2.62
CA ALA A 59 4.00 23.39 1.93
C ALA A 59 3.12 24.26 2.85
N GLN A 60 2.58 23.67 3.93
CA GLN A 60 1.80 24.37 4.95
C GLN A 60 2.67 24.92 6.11
N GLY A 61 4.00 24.84 6.01
CA GLY A 61 4.93 25.37 7.01
C GLY A 61 4.93 24.60 8.33
N ARG A 62 4.52 23.33 8.33
CA ARG A 62 4.41 22.51 9.54
C ARG A 62 5.68 21.71 9.82
N SER A 63 6.03 21.61 11.10
CA SER A 63 7.16 20.81 11.57
C SER A 63 6.79 19.34 11.67
N LEU A 64 7.76 18.45 11.44
CA LEU A 64 7.60 17.01 11.69
C LEU A 64 7.50 16.68 13.18
N GLU A 65 7.89 17.62 14.04
CA GLU A 65 7.84 17.47 15.50
C GLU A 65 6.41 17.45 16.05
N GLU A 66 5.41 17.82 15.25
CA GLU A 66 4.00 17.67 15.63
C GLU A 66 3.50 16.22 15.51
N LEU A 67 4.23 15.37 14.78
CA LEU A 67 3.85 13.98 14.56
C LEU A 67 4.28 13.11 15.75
N SER A 68 3.36 12.30 16.27
CA SER A 68 3.68 11.33 17.33
C SER A 68 4.62 10.22 16.83
N PHE A 69 4.57 9.92 15.53
CA PHE A 69 5.40 8.91 14.89
C PHE A 69 5.92 9.43 13.56
N THR A 70 7.21 9.23 13.33
CA THR A 70 7.88 9.57 12.07
C THR A 70 8.49 8.32 11.46
N SER A 71 8.31 8.14 10.15
CA SER A 71 8.99 7.06 9.41
C SER A 71 10.51 7.16 9.56
N ILE A 72 11.15 6.02 9.84
CA ILE A 72 12.62 5.89 9.98
C ILE A 72 13.32 6.29 8.67
N THR A 73 12.80 5.84 7.53
CA THR A 73 13.37 6.09 6.19
C THR A 73 12.86 7.37 5.55
N GLY A 74 11.88 8.04 6.18
CA GLY A 74 11.31 9.29 5.73
C GLY A 74 10.72 9.22 4.31
N ILE A 75 10.96 10.29 3.53
CA ILE A 75 10.45 10.45 2.16
C ILE A 75 11.17 9.51 1.17
N PHE A 76 12.48 9.27 1.38
CA PHE A 76 13.28 8.43 0.50
C PHE A 76 12.77 6.99 0.44
N GLY A 77 12.35 6.43 1.59
CA GLY A 77 11.72 5.12 1.63
C GLY A 77 10.45 5.03 0.78
N SER A 78 9.63 6.08 0.77
CA SER A 78 8.42 6.12 -0.07
C SER A 78 8.72 6.23 -1.56
N ILE A 79 9.70 7.06 -1.94
CA ILE A 79 10.12 7.18 -3.36
C ILE A 79 10.69 5.86 -3.85
N TYR A 80 11.54 5.21 -3.05
CA TYR A 80 12.09 3.90 -3.36
C TYR A 80 10.98 2.85 -3.51
N ALA A 81 10.05 2.77 -2.55
CA ALA A 81 8.94 1.82 -2.61
C ALA A 81 8.07 2.03 -3.85
N MET A 82 7.74 3.28 -4.18
CA MET A 82 6.97 3.60 -5.40
C MET A 82 7.72 3.17 -6.66
N GLY A 83 9.00 3.51 -6.77
CA GLY A 83 9.84 3.13 -7.92
C GLY A 83 9.97 1.61 -8.05
N PHE A 84 10.23 0.92 -6.95
CA PHE A 84 10.33 -0.54 -6.90
C PHE A 84 9.03 -1.21 -7.32
N LEU A 85 7.88 -0.78 -6.78
CA LEU A 85 6.58 -1.34 -7.14
C LEU A 85 6.20 -1.08 -8.61
N LEU A 86 6.62 0.06 -9.18
CA LEU A 86 6.45 0.33 -10.62
C LEU A 86 7.30 -0.63 -11.48
N VAL A 87 8.54 -0.90 -11.09
CA VAL A 87 9.40 -1.87 -11.78
C VAL A 87 8.79 -3.27 -11.69
N VAL A 88 8.34 -3.68 -10.51
CA VAL A 88 7.64 -4.97 -10.31
C VAL A 88 6.39 -5.06 -11.19
N LEU A 89 5.59 -3.99 -11.27
CA LEU A 89 4.40 -3.94 -12.12
C LEU A 89 4.76 -4.05 -13.62
N GLY A 90 5.86 -3.43 -14.05
CA GLY A 90 6.38 -3.54 -15.42
C GLY A 90 6.88 -4.94 -15.75
N ILE A 91 7.60 -5.59 -14.83
CA ILE A 91 8.03 -6.99 -14.98
C ILE A 91 6.81 -7.90 -15.04
N GLN A 92 5.82 -7.69 -14.17
CA GLN A 92 4.59 -8.47 -14.15
C GLN A 92 3.77 -8.31 -15.45
N PHE A 93 3.76 -7.11 -16.02
CA PHE A 93 3.14 -6.87 -17.32
C PHE A 93 3.86 -7.64 -18.44
N TRP A 94 5.20 -7.63 -18.43
CA TRP A 94 6.00 -8.36 -19.40
C TRP A 94 5.78 -9.87 -19.31
N THR A 95 5.82 -10.45 -18.10
CA THR A 95 5.61 -11.90 -17.91
C THR A 95 4.18 -12.33 -18.20
N ALA A 96 3.20 -11.44 -18.01
CA ALA A 96 1.81 -11.69 -18.41
C ALA A 96 1.66 -11.75 -19.93
N LEU A 97 2.31 -10.84 -20.69
CA LEU A 97 2.21 -10.79 -22.15
C LEU A 97 3.08 -11.84 -22.85
N PHE A 98 4.29 -12.07 -22.35
CA PHE A 98 5.28 -13.03 -22.86
C PHE A 98 5.50 -14.15 -21.83
N PRO A 99 4.72 -15.24 -21.90
CA PRO A 99 4.91 -16.38 -21.01
C PRO A 99 6.30 -16.99 -21.22
N ILE A 100 6.93 -17.39 -20.11
CA ILE A 100 8.27 -17.99 -20.11
C ILE A 100 8.23 -19.28 -20.93
N GLY A 101 9.00 -19.33 -22.02
CA GLY A 101 9.06 -20.48 -22.94
C GLY A 101 8.25 -20.33 -24.23
N SER A 102 7.46 -19.26 -24.40
CA SER A 102 6.81 -18.92 -25.67
C SER A 102 7.44 -17.67 -26.30
N LYS A 103 7.62 -17.66 -27.61
CA LYS A 103 8.04 -16.46 -28.37
C LYS A 103 6.87 -15.55 -28.76
N ASN A 104 5.63 -16.05 -28.63
CA ASN A 104 4.43 -15.36 -29.08
C ASN A 104 3.68 -14.75 -27.88
N ALA A 105 3.14 -13.56 -28.08
CA ALA A 105 2.23 -12.93 -27.13
C ALA A 105 0.91 -13.72 -27.05
N SER A 106 0.44 -14.01 -25.84
CA SER A 106 -0.84 -14.69 -25.61
C SER A 106 -1.80 -13.77 -24.86
N ALA A 107 -2.91 -13.43 -25.49
CA ALA A 107 -3.96 -12.62 -24.86
C ALA A 107 -4.60 -13.34 -23.67
N GLU A 108 -4.82 -14.65 -23.77
CA GLU A 108 -5.39 -15.47 -22.69
C GLU A 108 -4.50 -15.43 -21.44
N HIS A 109 -3.19 -15.65 -21.63
CA HIS A 109 -2.22 -15.63 -20.53
C HIS A 109 -2.09 -14.22 -19.91
N PHE A 110 -2.21 -13.18 -20.75
CA PHE A 110 -2.21 -11.79 -20.29
C PHE A 110 -3.42 -11.52 -19.39
N PHE A 111 -4.63 -11.84 -19.83
CA PHE A 111 -5.83 -11.61 -19.02
C PHE A 111 -5.82 -12.46 -17.75
N GLN A 112 -5.37 -13.71 -17.80
CA GLN A 112 -5.26 -14.56 -16.62
C GLN A 112 -4.32 -13.97 -15.56
N ASN A 113 -3.14 -13.50 -15.96
CA ASN A 113 -2.11 -13.03 -15.02
C ASN A 113 -2.15 -11.54 -14.68
N TYR A 114 -2.86 -10.75 -15.50
CA TYR A 114 -2.95 -9.30 -15.36
C TYR A 114 -4.38 -8.80 -15.07
N LEU A 115 -5.34 -9.70 -14.83
CA LEU A 115 -6.74 -9.34 -14.55
C LEU A 115 -6.86 -8.30 -13.44
N GLY A 116 -6.10 -8.44 -12.36
CA GLY A 116 -6.20 -7.56 -11.20
C GLY A 116 -6.00 -6.07 -11.55
N ALA A 117 -5.06 -5.77 -12.44
CA ALA A 117 -4.81 -4.40 -12.88
C ALA A 117 -5.96 -3.87 -13.74
N VAL A 118 -6.52 -4.72 -14.62
CA VAL A 118 -7.71 -4.37 -15.43
C VAL A 118 -8.90 -4.08 -14.54
N VAL A 119 -9.16 -4.92 -13.54
CA VAL A 119 -10.25 -4.75 -12.58
C VAL A 119 -10.11 -3.43 -11.81
N ILE A 120 -8.91 -3.13 -11.30
CA ILE A 120 -8.63 -1.87 -10.61
C ILE A 120 -8.84 -0.67 -11.53
N LEU A 121 -8.39 -0.75 -12.79
CA LEU A 121 -8.59 0.31 -13.76
C LEU A 121 -10.08 0.54 -14.06
N VAL A 122 -10.87 -0.52 -14.22
CA VAL A 122 -12.32 -0.44 -14.44
C VAL A 122 -13.01 0.21 -13.24
N PHE A 123 -12.70 -0.21 -12.02
CA PHE A 123 -13.27 0.42 -10.82
C PHE A 123 -12.84 1.88 -10.67
N TYR A 124 -11.58 2.20 -10.97
CA TYR A 124 -11.08 3.57 -10.91
C TYR A 124 -11.77 4.47 -11.95
N VAL A 125 -11.85 4.04 -13.21
CA VAL A 125 -12.50 4.78 -14.30
C VAL A 125 -14.01 4.88 -14.04
N GLY A 126 -14.65 3.81 -13.59
CA GLY A 126 -16.06 3.81 -13.20
C GLY A 126 -16.36 4.82 -12.09
N HIS A 127 -15.52 4.84 -11.05
CA HIS A 127 -15.62 5.84 -9.98
C HIS A 127 -15.40 7.27 -10.52
N LYS A 128 -14.45 7.47 -11.43
CA LYS A 128 -14.15 8.78 -12.04
C LYS A 128 -15.31 9.30 -12.90
N LEU A 129 -15.92 8.42 -13.69
CA LEU A 129 -17.08 8.73 -14.51
C LEU A 129 -18.31 9.07 -13.65
N TYR A 130 -18.54 8.32 -12.57
CA TYR A 130 -19.63 8.57 -11.64
C TYR A 130 -19.47 9.91 -10.90
N THR A 131 -18.29 10.15 -10.32
CA THR A 131 -18.00 11.39 -9.57
C THR A 131 -17.80 12.61 -10.48
N ARG A 132 -17.58 12.40 -11.78
CA ARG A 132 -17.29 13.43 -12.81
C ARG A 132 -16.13 14.37 -12.45
N ASN A 133 -15.36 14.07 -11.41
CA ASN A 133 -14.26 14.90 -10.94
C ASN A 133 -12.94 14.27 -11.37
N TRP A 134 -12.36 14.78 -12.46
CA TRP A 134 -11.12 14.28 -13.04
C TRP A 134 -9.85 14.64 -12.24
N LYS A 135 -9.96 15.43 -11.16
CA LYS A 135 -8.80 15.77 -10.30
C LYS A 135 -8.26 14.50 -9.63
N ILE A 136 -7.05 14.10 -9.99
CA ILE A 136 -6.40 12.88 -9.48
C ILE A 136 -5.92 13.10 -8.03
N CYS A 137 -5.37 14.28 -7.75
CA CYS A 137 -4.88 14.65 -6.43
C CYS A 137 -5.30 16.09 -6.08
N LYS A 138 -5.59 16.36 -4.80
CA LYS A 138 -5.78 17.71 -4.27
C LYS A 138 -4.46 18.49 -4.25
N ARG A 139 -4.52 19.82 -4.37
CA ARG A 139 -3.34 20.69 -4.21
C ARG A 139 -2.77 20.53 -2.80
N LEU A 140 -1.45 20.61 -2.65
CA LEU A 140 -0.76 20.35 -1.37
C LEU A 140 -1.29 21.23 -0.22
N ASN A 141 -1.65 22.48 -0.51
CA ASN A 141 -2.17 23.43 0.49
C ASN A 141 -3.64 23.17 0.87
N GLU A 142 -4.36 22.36 0.09
CA GLU A 142 -5.78 22.01 0.32
C GLU A 142 -5.92 20.62 0.98
N ILE A 143 -4.80 19.95 1.26
CA ILE A 143 -4.81 18.66 1.94
C ILE A 143 -5.07 18.91 3.42
N ASP A 144 -6.19 18.37 3.90
CA ASP A 144 -6.58 18.42 5.30
C ASP A 144 -5.71 17.44 6.12
N ILE A 145 -4.98 17.98 7.09
CA ILE A 145 -4.05 17.26 7.97
C ILE A 145 -4.58 17.23 9.43
N ASP A 146 -5.61 18.01 9.75
CA ASP A 146 -6.07 18.23 11.12
C ASP A 146 -7.29 17.37 11.48
N THR A 147 -8.21 17.17 10.53
CA THR A 147 -9.46 16.49 10.82
C THR A 147 -9.23 15.05 11.28
N GLY A 148 -9.75 14.71 12.47
CA GLY A 148 -9.68 13.36 13.04
C GLY A 148 -8.34 13.01 13.69
N ARG A 149 -7.43 13.98 13.85
CA ARG A 149 -6.16 13.76 14.57
C ARG A 149 -6.44 13.43 16.04
N ARG A 150 -5.85 12.34 16.52
CA ARG A 150 -5.91 11.97 17.94
C ARG A 150 -5.15 13.01 18.75
N GLN A 151 -5.82 13.62 19.74
CA GLN A 151 -5.16 14.46 20.73
C GLN A 151 -4.34 13.56 21.65
N LEU A 152 -3.04 13.49 21.40
CA LEU A 152 -2.06 12.85 22.27
C LEU A 152 -1.28 13.97 22.95
N ASP A 153 -0.95 13.78 24.23
CA ASP A 153 -0.01 14.64 24.93
C ASP A 153 1.39 14.41 24.33
N LEU A 154 1.77 15.29 23.41
CA LEU A 154 3.03 15.20 22.68
C LEU A 154 4.22 15.38 23.61
N ASP A 155 4.06 16.13 24.70
CA ASP A 155 5.14 16.42 25.64
C ASP A 155 5.44 15.21 26.52
N LEU A 156 4.41 14.50 26.99
CA LEU A 156 4.58 13.19 27.65
C LEU A 156 5.24 12.17 26.71
N LEU A 157 4.76 12.07 25.47
CA LEU A 157 5.31 11.13 24.49
C LEU A 157 6.78 11.44 24.15
N ARG A 158 7.15 12.73 24.08
CA ARG A 158 8.55 13.15 23.91
C ARG A 158 9.41 12.77 25.10
N ALA A 159 8.94 13.02 26.32
CA ALA A 159 9.66 12.65 27.55
C ALA A 159 9.93 11.13 27.58
N GLU A 160 8.93 10.31 27.25
CA GLU A 160 9.09 8.85 27.16
C GLU A 160 10.10 8.43 26.07
N LEU A 161 10.08 9.08 24.90
CA LEU A 161 11.00 8.78 23.81
C LEU A 161 12.44 9.18 24.13
N GLU A 162 12.64 10.30 24.83
CA GLU A 162 13.95 10.75 25.28
C GLU A 162 14.53 9.82 26.35
N GLU A 163 13.72 9.41 27.33
CA GLU A 163 14.11 8.43 28.33
C GLU A 163 14.52 7.10 27.67
N LYS A 164 13.71 6.60 26.72
CA LYS A 164 14.04 5.40 25.93
C LYS A 164 15.34 5.56 25.16
N LYS A 165 15.61 6.73 24.57
CA LYS A 165 16.88 7.00 23.85
C LYS A 165 18.08 6.97 24.81
N ILE A 166 17.96 7.55 26.00
CA ILE A 166 19.02 7.55 27.02
C ILE A 166 19.31 6.11 27.46
N LEU A 167 18.26 5.34 27.79
CA LEU A 167 18.39 3.94 28.16
C LEU A 167 18.99 3.11 27.01
N ASN A 168 18.62 3.38 25.76
CA ASN A 168 19.16 2.66 24.61
C ASN A 168 20.64 2.97 24.37
N LYS A 169 21.11 4.20 24.65
CA LYS A 169 22.54 4.56 24.55
C LYS A 169 23.42 3.75 25.50
N GLN A 170 22.89 3.33 26.65
CA GLN A 170 23.60 2.52 27.65
C GLN A 170 23.69 1.03 27.26
N LYS A 171 22.94 0.58 26.24
CA LYS A 171 22.94 -0.82 25.80
C LYS A 171 24.12 -1.14 24.87
N PRO A 172 24.59 -2.41 24.83
CA PRO A 172 25.63 -2.85 23.89
C PRO A 172 25.20 -2.68 22.43
N LEU A 173 26.19 -2.53 21.53
CA LEU A 173 25.99 -2.13 20.12
C LEU A 173 25.01 -3.05 19.37
N TYR A 174 25.07 -4.37 19.58
CA TYR A 174 24.16 -5.31 18.92
C TYR A 174 22.69 -5.09 19.32
N LYS A 175 22.40 -4.79 20.60
CA LYS A 175 21.05 -4.44 21.07
C LYS A 175 20.59 -3.09 20.53
N ARG A 176 21.51 -2.14 20.36
CA ARG A 176 21.20 -0.82 19.80
C ARG A 176 20.82 -0.92 18.33
N ILE A 177 21.53 -1.74 17.56
CA ILE A 177 21.20 -2.02 16.16
C ILE A 177 19.87 -2.77 16.09
N TRP A 178 19.67 -3.80 16.92
CA TRP A 178 18.39 -4.52 16.99
C TRP A 178 17.22 -3.59 17.28
N ASN A 179 17.28 -2.79 18.37
CA ASN A 179 16.23 -1.86 18.78
C ASN A 179 16.00 -0.69 17.79
N TYR A 180 16.92 -0.46 16.85
CA TYR A 180 16.76 0.56 15.83
C TYR A 180 15.92 0.06 14.66
N TRP A 181 16.02 -1.23 14.35
CA TRP A 181 15.31 -1.88 13.24
C TRP A 181 14.03 -2.61 13.67
N PHE A 182 13.97 -3.07 14.92
CA PHE A 182 12.88 -3.84 15.53
C PHE A 182 12.42 -3.20 16.83
#